data_AF-A0A813BIQ1-F1
#
_entry.id   AF-A0A813BIQ1-F1
#
_cell.length_a   1.000
_cell.length_b   1.000
_cell.length_c   1.000
_cell.angle_alpha   90.00
_cell.angle_beta   90.00
_cell.angle_gamma   90.00
#
_symmetry.space_group_name_H-M   'P 1'
#
loop_
_entity.id
_entity.type
_entity.pdbx_description
1 polymer ?
#
loop_
_entity_poly.entity_id
_entity_poly.type
_entity_poly.pdbx_seq_one_letter_code
_entity_poly.pdbx_strand_id
1 'polypeptide(L)'
;MLQIDAAAEVGIALKNAACGCNATLSVDGALSGRGVSSALLSLEGCADEALQISHVRFEAKAAAVAKARSHTLLNNITVEYLQPVADKTPILVSPSFRADAVEISCAQCDNGVTFHEESGLYAVSSSMLNCQRQASLVSGRTDVCDCEGQLVVDKDFRQQQVGVAQTFAYCTYCHPQHEKLNGTCHKCPVHQAWSGGEGERCKLWPTSVSVRWSLLLASAAFVLLAAGALEILWAPLAIVDAHTLEGKGKDFVITVQGPICQLPKKLAQWVHRSVAYRFEDTGLHWLQAETKDSPPKLLSLGHAKLQLPQQLQPPFTCATSRGFLQAADYRWLLFRLWLLFLLVIPVPTAIVVAVLSGNRVQHVLVTIMAFALPLALLAAALHPASAWLLRRQRTPLQDAHQEYLSKIRLAGPSVERRDHPKDHGIAADALFEFWEHFQRFLLDRNMHFVVSNIVLPLTAKRKVSFVDLLGSRRVDFFVSHSWGTPFQHFVKCIRRHASFARAPDAAYWICSLANNQWDVEGALGTDVMESAFARVLLAGVRGVVM
;
A
#
# COMPACT_ATOMS: atom_id res chain seq x y z
N MET A 1 28.18 36.44 -69.63
CA MET A 1 27.22 36.78 -68.57
C MET A 1 25.82 36.69 -69.17
N LEU A 2 25.20 35.51 -69.11
CA LEU A 2 23.81 35.33 -69.50
C LEU A 2 22.97 35.61 -68.26
N GLN A 3 22.42 36.82 -68.15
CA GLN A 3 21.42 37.14 -67.13
C GLN A 3 20.07 36.71 -67.68
N ILE A 4 19.65 35.50 -67.34
CA ILE A 4 18.35 34.96 -67.73
C ILE A 4 17.39 35.26 -66.59
N ASP A 5 16.61 36.33 -66.72
CA ASP A 5 15.42 36.54 -65.89
C ASP A 5 14.34 35.58 -66.39
N ALA A 6 14.34 34.35 -65.86
CA ALA A 6 13.27 33.40 -66.13
C ALA A 6 11.97 33.93 -65.50
N ALA A 7 11.08 34.48 -66.33
CA ALA A 7 9.78 34.95 -65.89
C ALA A 7 8.94 33.78 -65.35
N ALA A 8 8.71 33.82 -64.03
CA ALA A 8 7.74 33.16 -63.15
C ALA A 8 7.34 31.67 -63.32
N GLU A 9 7.32 31.05 -64.51
CA GLU A 9 6.68 29.71 -64.64
C GLU A 9 7.39 28.71 -65.56
N VAL A 10 8.42 29.10 -66.32
CA VAL A 10 9.04 28.20 -67.31
C VAL A 10 10.48 27.86 -66.91
N GLY A 11 10.71 26.62 -66.49
CA GLY A 11 12.06 26.09 -66.31
C GLY A 11 12.86 26.09 -67.61
N ILE A 12 14.18 26.24 -67.53
CA ILE A 12 15.06 26.21 -68.70
C ILE A 12 15.34 24.75 -69.04
N ALA A 13 14.77 24.27 -70.15
CA ALA A 13 15.12 22.98 -70.70
C ALA A 13 16.40 23.14 -71.54
N LEU A 14 17.52 22.61 -71.04
CA LEU A 14 18.75 22.53 -71.82
C LEU A 14 18.84 21.13 -72.42
N LYS A 15 18.81 21.07 -73.75
CA LYS A 15 19.02 19.84 -74.50
C LYS A 15 20.43 19.86 -75.08
N ASN A 16 21.27 18.94 -74.64
CA ASN A 16 22.59 18.76 -75.23
C ASN A 16 22.42 18.06 -76.60
N ALA A 17 22.55 18.81 -77.69
CA ALA A 17 22.40 18.26 -79.04
C ALA A 17 23.60 17.41 -79.49
N ALA A 18 24.73 17.46 -78.76
CA ALA A 18 25.98 16.80 -79.10
C ALA A 18 26.38 15.79 -78.01
N CYS A 19 25.67 14.66 -77.97
CA CYS A 19 26.06 13.53 -77.11
C CYS A 19 27.30 12.80 -77.65
N GLY A 20 28.48 13.38 -77.43
CA GLY A 20 29.76 12.69 -77.53
C GLY A 20 30.23 12.21 -76.14
N CYS A 21 31.08 11.18 -76.09
CA CYS A 21 31.70 10.73 -74.84
C CYS A 21 32.48 11.89 -74.18
N ASN A 22 32.19 12.21 -72.92
CA ASN A 22 32.76 13.30 -72.11
C ASN A 22 32.31 14.72 -72.47
N ALA A 23 31.00 14.95 -72.61
CA ALA A 23 30.46 16.31 -72.66
C ALA A 23 30.37 16.92 -71.24
N THR A 24 31.04 18.06 -71.03
CA THR A 24 30.89 18.89 -69.83
C THR A 24 30.00 20.07 -70.17
N LEU A 25 28.85 20.18 -69.49
CA LEU A 25 28.01 21.37 -69.57
C LEU A 25 28.46 22.35 -68.49
N SER A 26 29.15 23.41 -68.92
CA SER A 26 29.53 24.52 -68.04
C SER A 26 28.55 25.67 -68.23
N VAL A 27 27.79 26.00 -67.18
CA VAL A 27 26.93 27.19 -67.15
C VAL A 27 27.58 28.19 -66.20
N ASP A 28 28.25 29.18 -66.78
CA ASP A 28 28.95 30.21 -66.03
C ASP A 28 28.15 31.52 -66.05
N GLY A 29 27.43 31.78 -64.96
CA GLY A 29 26.58 32.97 -64.83
C GLY A 29 25.60 32.92 -63.65
N ALA A 30 25.28 34.11 -63.12
CA ALA A 30 24.30 34.26 -62.05
C ALA A 30 22.89 33.94 -62.57
N LEU A 31 22.44 32.72 -62.33
CA LEU A 31 21.04 32.34 -62.51
C LEU A 31 20.25 32.82 -61.30
N SER A 32 19.29 33.72 -61.52
CA SER A 32 18.36 34.21 -60.51
C SER A 32 16.94 33.76 -60.87
N GLY A 33 16.32 32.96 -60.01
CA GLY A 33 14.95 32.49 -60.19
C GLY A 33 14.01 33.06 -59.14
N ARG A 34 13.02 33.86 -59.57
CA ARG A 34 11.94 34.36 -58.69
C ARG A 34 10.62 33.68 -59.05
N GLY A 35 10.11 32.84 -58.13
CA GLY A 35 8.79 32.21 -58.28
C GLY A 35 8.71 30.92 -59.10
N VAL A 36 9.84 30.29 -59.44
CA VAL A 36 9.85 29.05 -60.24
C VAL A 36 9.21 27.89 -59.46
N SER A 37 8.18 27.27 -60.03
CA SER A 37 7.46 26.12 -59.46
C SER A 37 8.02 24.75 -59.90
N SER A 38 8.83 24.72 -60.95
CA SER A 38 9.52 23.53 -61.48
C SER A 38 11.05 23.58 -61.26
N ALA A 39 11.77 22.52 -61.66
CA ALA A 39 13.24 22.58 -61.68
C ALA A 39 13.73 23.73 -62.57
N LEU A 40 14.74 24.46 -62.12
CA LEU A 40 15.33 25.59 -62.87
C LEU A 40 15.97 25.09 -64.16
N LEU A 41 16.66 23.95 -64.09
CA LEU A 41 17.29 23.28 -65.21
C LEU A 41 16.70 21.87 -65.38
N SER A 42 16.08 21.61 -66.53
CA SER A 42 15.74 20.25 -66.93
C SER A 42 16.77 19.79 -67.96
N LEU A 43 17.59 18.81 -67.58
CA LEU A 43 18.63 18.24 -68.43
C LEU A 43 18.09 16.98 -69.09
N GLU A 44 17.81 17.07 -70.40
CA GLU A 44 17.60 15.89 -71.25
C GLU A 44 18.96 15.45 -71.80
N GLY A 45 19.81 14.95 -70.90
CA GLY A 45 21.21 14.59 -71.17
C GLY A 45 21.46 13.10 -71.36
N CYS A 46 22.63 12.79 -71.90
CA CYS A 46 23.13 11.43 -72.15
C CYS A 46 23.73 10.78 -70.88
N ALA A 47 24.12 9.49 -70.94
CA ALA A 47 24.77 8.83 -69.81
C ALA A 47 26.12 9.49 -69.48
N ASP A 48 26.41 9.69 -68.19
CA ASP A 48 27.69 10.20 -67.66
C ASP A 48 28.07 11.65 -68.03
N GLU A 49 27.12 12.59 -67.93
CA GLU A 49 27.39 14.02 -68.14
C GLU A 49 27.95 14.70 -66.88
N ALA A 50 28.98 15.54 -67.07
CA ALA A 50 29.48 16.41 -66.02
C ALA A 50 28.81 17.78 -66.08
N LEU A 51 28.14 18.15 -64.99
CA LEU A 51 27.45 19.41 -64.82
C LEU A 51 28.27 20.32 -63.92
N GLN A 52 28.79 21.39 -64.50
CA GLN A 52 29.51 22.43 -63.78
C GLN A 52 28.67 23.71 -63.83
N ILE A 53 28.18 24.16 -62.68
CA ILE A 53 27.39 25.38 -62.58
C ILE A 53 27.98 26.24 -61.49
N SER A 54 28.55 27.39 -61.86
CA SER A 54 29.11 28.35 -60.92
C SER A 54 28.10 29.47 -60.63
N HIS A 55 27.89 29.76 -59.34
CA HIS A 55 27.14 30.91 -58.82
C HIS A 55 25.63 30.94 -59.16
N VAL A 56 24.85 30.08 -58.51
CA VAL A 56 23.37 30.09 -58.62
C VAL A 56 22.76 30.76 -57.39
N ARG A 57 21.85 31.73 -57.60
CA ARG A 57 21.15 32.44 -56.51
C ARG A 57 19.65 32.19 -56.62
N PHE A 58 19.02 31.69 -55.56
CA PHE A 58 17.59 31.40 -55.54
C PHE A 58 16.83 32.35 -54.62
N GLU A 59 15.77 32.97 -55.17
CA GLU A 59 14.75 33.71 -54.41
C GLU A 59 13.47 32.89 -54.15
N ALA A 60 13.37 31.68 -54.72
CA ALA A 60 12.13 30.89 -54.72
C ALA A 60 12.08 29.83 -53.60
N LYS A 61 10.85 29.49 -53.16
CA LYS A 61 10.56 28.61 -52.02
C LYS A 61 10.66 27.09 -52.29
N ALA A 62 10.75 26.60 -53.53
CA ALA A 62 10.52 25.17 -53.79
C ALA A 62 11.05 24.56 -55.11
N ALA A 63 12.05 25.14 -55.78
CA ALA A 63 12.54 24.60 -57.06
C ALA A 63 13.80 23.76 -56.90
N ALA A 64 13.86 22.61 -57.57
CA ALA A 64 15.13 21.90 -57.78
C ALA A 64 16.07 22.73 -58.65
N VAL A 65 17.37 22.77 -58.32
CA VAL A 65 18.38 23.42 -59.17
C VAL A 65 18.44 22.73 -60.52
N ALA A 66 18.48 21.40 -60.50
CA ALA A 66 18.49 20.59 -61.72
C ALA A 66 17.69 19.29 -61.57
N LYS A 67 17.12 18.83 -62.67
CA LYS A 67 16.58 17.48 -62.83
C LYS A 67 17.30 16.81 -63.99
N ALA A 68 17.92 15.66 -63.72
CA ALA A 68 18.65 14.86 -64.71
C ALA A 68 18.09 13.44 -64.79
N ARG A 69 18.20 12.81 -65.97
CA ARG A 69 17.72 11.42 -66.21
C ARG A 69 18.84 10.37 -66.08
N SER A 70 20.09 10.79 -65.94
CA SER A 70 21.29 9.93 -65.98
C SER A 70 22.30 10.31 -64.88
N HIS A 71 23.34 9.49 -64.70
CA HIS A 71 24.48 9.78 -63.83
C HIS A 71 25.02 11.17 -64.12
N THR A 72 25.00 12.06 -63.10
CA THR A 72 25.45 13.45 -63.23
C THR A 72 26.58 13.72 -62.23
N LEU A 73 27.71 14.23 -62.72
CA LEU A 73 28.79 14.73 -61.86
C LEU A 73 28.53 16.21 -61.55
N LEU A 74 28.34 16.56 -60.29
CA LEU A 74 28.20 17.92 -59.80
C LEU A 74 29.55 18.45 -59.35
N ASN A 75 30.03 19.51 -59.99
CA ASN A 75 31.31 20.13 -59.65
C ASN A 75 31.18 21.65 -59.48
N ASN A 76 31.73 22.17 -58.37
CA ASN A 76 31.77 23.59 -58.02
C ASN A 76 30.42 24.32 -58.05
N ILE A 77 29.39 23.70 -57.46
CA ILE A 77 28.05 24.29 -57.42
C ILE A 77 27.89 25.13 -56.16
N THR A 78 27.56 26.41 -56.31
CA THR A 78 27.23 27.31 -55.20
C THR A 78 25.76 27.73 -55.29
N VAL A 79 25.01 27.53 -54.21
CA VAL A 79 23.56 27.80 -54.13
C VAL A 79 23.29 28.70 -52.92
N GLU A 80 22.82 29.92 -53.18
CA GLU A 80 22.40 30.85 -52.11
C GLU A 80 20.88 30.92 -52.05
N TYR A 81 20.29 30.50 -50.92
CA TYR A 81 18.86 30.62 -50.62
C TYR A 81 18.59 31.92 -49.85
N LEU A 82 17.81 32.81 -50.46
CA LEU A 82 17.41 34.07 -49.83
C LEU A 82 16.18 33.94 -48.91
N GLN A 83 15.49 32.81 -48.97
CA GLN A 83 14.36 32.47 -48.09
C GLN A 83 14.68 31.18 -47.31
N PRO A 84 13.99 30.90 -46.19
CA PRO A 84 14.20 29.69 -45.42
C PRO A 84 13.94 28.46 -46.29
N VAL A 85 14.90 27.54 -46.29
CA VAL A 85 14.76 26.21 -46.90
C VAL A 85 13.72 25.45 -46.07
N ALA A 86 12.67 24.93 -46.72
CA ALA A 86 11.70 24.06 -46.06
C ALA A 86 12.37 22.74 -45.61
N ASP A 87 11.69 21.92 -44.77
CA ASP A 87 12.22 20.67 -44.20
C ASP A 87 12.98 19.78 -45.19
N LYS A 88 12.67 19.85 -46.48
CA LYS A 88 13.47 19.23 -47.54
C LYS A 88 13.27 19.94 -48.87
N THR A 89 14.33 20.52 -49.42
CA THR A 89 14.30 21.19 -50.73
C THR A 89 15.25 20.49 -51.69
N PRO A 90 14.78 19.95 -52.83
CA PRO A 90 15.66 19.29 -53.78
C PRO A 90 16.69 20.27 -54.35
N ILE A 91 17.95 19.86 -54.42
CA ILE A 91 18.99 20.55 -55.19
C ILE A 91 19.11 19.87 -56.55
N LEU A 92 19.35 18.55 -56.54
CA LEU A 92 19.42 17.72 -57.73
C LEU A 92 18.46 16.54 -57.59
N VAL A 93 17.60 16.34 -58.59
CA VAL A 93 16.83 15.10 -58.72
C VAL A 93 17.42 14.28 -59.86
N SER A 94 18.15 13.22 -59.52
CA SER A 94 18.76 12.28 -60.47
C SER A 94 18.78 10.88 -59.87
N PRO A 95 18.56 9.81 -60.68
CA PRO A 95 18.69 8.43 -60.18
C PRO A 95 20.08 8.10 -59.61
N SER A 96 21.09 8.89 -59.95
CA SER A 96 22.45 8.74 -59.44
C SER A 96 23.27 10.00 -59.70
N PHE A 97 24.12 10.38 -58.75
CA PHE A 97 24.99 11.53 -58.89
C PHE A 97 26.31 11.32 -58.16
N ARG A 98 27.29 12.15 -58.51
CA ARG A 98 28.53 12.29 -57.73
C ARG A 98 28.76 13.77 -57.50
N ALA A 99 28.92 14.18 -56.25
CA ALA A 99 29.17 15.57 -55.89
C ALA A 99 30.61 15.73 -55.40
N ASP A 100 31.42 16.47 -56.16
CA ASP A 100 32.82 16.74 -55.80
C ASP A 100 32.92 17.96 -54.89
N ALA A 101 32.23 19.06 -55.24
CA ALA A 101 32.14 20.28 -54.45
C ALA A 101 30.77 20.96 -54.66
N VAL A 102 29.93 20.98 -53.62
CA VAL A 102 28.68 21.73 -53.59
C VAL A 102 28.63 22.56 -52.32
N GLU A 103 28.27 23.83 -52.42
CA GLU A 103 28.16 24.75 -51.31
C GLU A 103 26.78 25.36 -51.30
N ILE A 104 26.13 25.31 -50.14
CA ILE A 104 24.81 25.90 -49.94
C ILE A 104 24.90 26.93 -48.82
N SER A 105 24.23 28.06 -48.98
CA SER A 105 24.07 29.06 -47.93
C SER A 105 22.61 29.48 -47.81
N CYS A 106 22.15 29.67 -46.59
CA CYS A 106 20.78 30.12 -46.29
C CYS A 106 20.82 31.11 -45.12
N ALA A 107 20.72 32.40 -45.41
CA ALA A 107 20.85 33.44 -44.39
C ALA A 107 19.66 33.48 -43.41
N GLN A 108 18.49 33.02 -43.86
CA GLN A 108 17.22 33.02 -43.12
C GLN A 108 16.84 31.65 -42.53
N CYS A 109 17.72 30.65 -42.60
CA CYS A 109 17.48 29.36 -41.97
C CYS A 109 17.89 29.43 -40.50
N ASP A 110 16.91 29.48 -39.60
CA ASP A 110 17.14 29.60 -38.15
C ASP A 110 17.99 28.44 -37.60
N ASN A 111 17.80 27.24 -38.16
CA ASN A 111 18.46 26.00 -37.75
C ASN A 111 19.67 25.64 -38.64
N GLY A 112 20.11 26.58 -39.48
CA GLY A 112 21.14 26.36 -40.49
C GLY A 112 20.67 25.44 -41.62
N VAL A 113 21.61 24.96 -42.43
CA VAL A 113 21.32 24.12 -43.60
C VAL A 113 22.36 23.01 -43.73
N THR A 114 21.96 21.85 -44.23
CA THR A 114 22.86 20.72 -44.55
C THR A 114 22.35 19.94 -45.76
N PHE A 115 23.04 18.86 -46.11
CA PHE A 115 22.70 18.00 -47.24
C PHE A 115 22.10 16.67 -46.79
N HIS A 116 21.14 16.17 -47.58
CA HIS A 116 20.59 14.82 -47.45
C HIS A 116 20.57 14.11 -48.80
N GLU A 117 20.91 12.82 -48.81
CA GLU A 117 20.98 11.99 -50.00
C GLU A 117 19.91 10.90 -49.93
N GLU A 118 19.00 10.90 -50.91
CA GLU A 118 18.03 9.83 -51.13
C GLU A 118 17.97 9.49 -52.63
N SER A 119 16.88 9.82 -53.34
CA SER A 119 16.77 9.74 -54.80
C SER A 119 17.39 10.93 -55.53
N GLY A 120 18.32 11.63 -54.87
CA GLY A 120 18.83 12.93 -55.26
C GLY A 120 19.51 13.64 -54.10
N LEU A 121 20.08 14.81 -54.38
CA LEU A 121 20.71 15.68 -53.39
C LEU A 121 19.71 16.73 -52.93
N TYR A 122 19.48 16.85 -51.63
CA TYR A 122 18.55 17.80 -51.02
C TYR A 122 19.27 18.74 -50.07
N ALA A 123 18.87 20.02 -50.07
CA ALA A 123 19.13 20.95 -48.98
C ALA A 123 18.08 20.70 -47.90
N VAL A 124 18.51 20.58 -46.65
CA VAL A 124 17.62 20.41 -45.52
C VAL A 124 17.92 21.44 -44.45
N SER A 125 16.88 22.08 -43.95
CA SER A 125 16.88 22.78 -42.67
C SER A 125 15.81 22.12 -41.81
N SER A 126 16.20 21.55 -40.66
CA SER A 126 15.28 20.82 -39.78
C SER A 126 15.43 21.35 -38.36
N SER A 127 14.33 21.46 -37.62
CA SER A 127 14.33 21.81 -36.18
C SER A 127 14.93 20.74 -35.26
N MET A 128 15.44 19.65 -35.83
CA MET A 128 16.18 18.62 -35.08
C MET A 128 17.69 18.81 -35.15
N LEU A 129 18.17 19.69 -36.04
CA LEU A 129 19.57 19.92 -36.32
C LEU A 129 19.88 21.40 -36.13
N ASN A 130 20.99 21.71 -35.48
CA ASN A 130 21.56 23.03 -35.41
C ASN A 130 22.83 23.05 -36.27
N CYS A 131 22.67 23.45 -37.52
CA CYS A 131 23.73 23.51 -38.51
C CYS A 131 24.32 24.92 -38.63
N GLN A 132 25.47 25.06 -39.29
CA GLN A 132 25.90 26.38 -39.78
C GLN A 132 24.95 26.87 -40.88
N ARG A 133 24.89 28.20 -41.08
CA ARG A 133 24.08 28.82 -42.16
C ARG A 133 24.64 28.56 -43.56
N GLN A 134 25.85 28.02 -43.63
CA GLN A 134 26.55 27.63 -44.83
C GLN A 134 27.04 26.21 -44.63
N ALA A 135 26.80 25.33 -45.60
CA ALA A 135 27.27 23.97 -45.57
C ALA A 135 28.00 23.65 -46.87
N SER A 136 29.12 22.94 -46.72
CA SER A 136 29.88 22.42 -47.83
C SER A 136 29.68 20.91 -47.95
N LEU A 137 29.66 20.43 -49.19
CA LEU A 137 29.65 19.04 -49.58
C LEU A 137 30.88 18.80 -50.43
N VAL A 138 31.89 18.14 -49.85
CA VAL A 138 33.15 17.84 -50.51
C VAL A 138 33.31 16.32 -50.59
N SER A 139 33.39 15.79 -51.81
CA SER A 139 33.55 14.35 -52.07
C SER A 139 32.51 13.46 -51.37
N GLY A 140 31.24 13.85 -51.43
CA GLY A 140 30.14 13.09 -50.81
C GLY A 140 30.05 13.20 -49.28
N ARG A 141 30.80 14.10 -48.65
CA ARG A 141 30.74 14.35 -47.20
C ARG A 141 30.37 15.79 -46.89
N THR A 142 29.59 15.99 -45.83
CA THR A 142 29.14 17.31 -45.38
C THR A 142 29.61 17.65 -43.97
N ASP A 143 29.61 18.95 -43.66
CA ASP A 143 29.89 19.49 -42.33
C ASP A 143 28.91 18.96 -41.28
N VAL A 144 29.43 18.72 -40.08
CA VAL A 144 28.65 18.18 -38.95
C VAL A 144 27.68 19.24 -38.42
N CYS A 145 26.40 18.90 -38.31
CA CYS A 145 25.45 19.69 -37.53
C CYS A 145 25.34 19.16 -36.11
N ASP A 146 25.19 20.05 -35.13
CA ASP A 146 24.83 19.65 -33.77
C ASP A 146 23.36 19.20 -33.72
N CYS A 147 23.03 18.26 -32.84
CA CYS A 147 21.63 17.88 -32.64
C CYS A 147 20.93 18.92 -31.75
N GLU A 148 19.85 19.51 -32.25
CA GLU A 148 19.07 20.51 -31.52
C GLU A 148 18.25 19.85 -30.39
N GLY A 149 18.00 20.60 -29.31
CA GLY A 149 17.17 20.15 -28.20
C GLY A 149 17.77 18.96 -27.43
N GLN A 150 17.07 17.84 -27.43
CA GLN A 150 17.31 16.71 -26.53
C GLN A 150 18.01 15.50 -27.17
N LEU A 151 18.33 15.60 -28.46
CA LEU A 151 18.97 14.56 -29.25
C LEU A 151 20.50 14.59 -29.06
N VAL A 152 21.17 13.44 -29.19
CA VAL A 152 22.63 13.28 -29.05
C VAL A 152 23.19 12.61 -30.29
N VAL A 153 24.39 13.04 -30.69
CA VAL A 153 25.14 12.47 -31.81
C VAL A 153 25.61 11.05 -31.45
N ASP A 154 25.27 10.06 -32.27
CA ASP A 154 25.73 8.69 -32.12
C ASP A 154 27.26 8.63 -32.06
N LYS A 155 27.80 7.79 -31.16
CA LYS A 155 29.22 7.75 -30.80
C LYS A 155 30.13 7.41 -31.99
N ASP A 156 29.59 6.69 -32.99
CA ASP A 156 30.33 6.28 -34.17
C ASP A 156 30.56 7.43 -35.19
N PHE A 157 29.91 8.58 -34.98
CA PHE A 157 29.88 9.70 -35.93
C PHE A 157 30.69 10.93 -35.52
N ARG A 158 31.66 10.81 -34.60
CA ARG A 158 32.56 11.92 -34.19
C ARG A 158 33.65 12.28 -35.19
N GLN A 159 33.44 12.07 -36.49
CA GLN A 159 34.36 12.51 -37.54
C GLN A 159 34.00 13.94 -37.95
N GLN A 160 34.99 14.73 -38.41
CA GLN A 160 34.76 16.12 -38.84
C GLN A 160 33.81 16.25 -40.04
N GLN A 161 33.54 15.16 -40.74
CA GLN A 161 32.64 15.12 -41.88
C GLN A 161 31.81 13.83 -41.86
N VAL A 162 30.52 13.94 -42.19
CA VAL A 162 29.58 12.80 -42.23
C VAL A 162 29.17 12.55 -43.68
N GLY A 163 29.00 11.29 -44.07
CA GLY A 163 28.46 10.97 -45.40
C GLY A 163 27.04 11.55 -45.54
N VAL A 164 26.73 12.15 -46.68
CA VAL A 164 25.45 12.88 -46.88
C VAL A 164 24.21 12.00 -46.68
N ALA A 165 24.30 10.72 -47.00
CA ALA A 165 23.22 9.75 -46.76
C ALA A 165 22.93 9.50 -45.26
N GLN A 166 23.82 9.93 -44.36
CA GLN A 166 23.76 9.65 -42.92
C GLN A 166 23.46 10.90 -42.07
N THR A 167 23.28 12.08 -42.68
CA THR A 167 23.11 13.37 -41.99
C THR A 167 21.88 13.41 -41.05
N PHE A 168 20.87 12.57 -41.27
CA PHE A 168 19.70 12.48 -40.38
C PHE A 168 19.73 11.27 -39.45
N ALA A 169 20.65 10.34 -39.65
CA ALA A 169 20.69 9.07 -38.92
C ALA A 169 21.44 9.14 -37.59
N TYR A 170 22.18 10.23 -37.31
CA TYR A 170 23.05 10.30 -36.13
C TYR A 170 22.43 10.95 -34.89
N CYS A 171 21.32 11.68 -35.02
CA CYS A 171 20.66 12.30 -33.87
C CYS A 171 19.65 11.34 -33.24
N THR A 172 20.01 10.76 -32.09
CA THR A 172 19.15 9.84 -31.35
C THR A 172 18.87 10.35 -29.95
N TYR A 173 17.73 9.97 -29.38
CA TYR A 173 17.47 10.22 -27.96
C TYR A 173 18.46 9.43 -27.11
N CYS A 174 18.79 9.95 -25.93
CA CYS A 174 19.53 9.17 -24.97
C CYS A 174 18.76 7.89 -24.65
N HIS A 175 19.48 6.79 -24.43
CA HIS A 175 18.84 5.56 -23.96
C HIS A 175 18.09 5.84 -22.64
N PRO A 176 16.94 5.19 -22.36
CA PRO A 176 16.33 5.23 -21.04
C PRO A 176 17.39 5.06 -19.95
N GLN A 177 17.25 5.80 -18.85
CA GLN A 177 18.21 5.86 -17.72
C GLN A 177 19.47 6.70 -17.98
N HIS A 178 19.51 7.47 -19.07
CA HIS A 178 20.55 8.45 -19.32
C HIS A 178 19.95 9.85 -19.44
N GLU A 179 20.68 10.87 -18.99
CA GLU A 179 20.36 12.28 -19.22
C GLU A 179 21.37 12.91 -20.18
N LYS A 180 20.91 13.91 -20.94
CA LYS A 180 21.78 14.72 -21.79
C LYS A 180 22.42 15.81 -20.93
N LEU A 181 23.74 15.74 -20.76
CA LEU A 181 24.54 16.76 -20.09
C LEU A 181 25.66 17.20 -21.03
N ASN A 182 25.70 18.48 -21.38
CA ASN A 182 26.68 19.06 -22.31
C ASN A 182 26.80 18.31 -23.65
N GLY A 183 25.67 17.92 -24.24
CA GLY A 183 25.66 17.25 -25.54
C GLY A 183 25.99 15.76 -25.51
N THR A 184 26.33 15.18 -24.35
CA THR A 184 26.59 13.73 -24.20
C THR A 184 25.58 13.07 -23.27
N CYS A 185 25.25 11.80 -23.55
CA CYS A 185 24.41 11.00 -22.66
C CYS A 185 25.23 10.47 -21.47
N HIS A 186 24.86 10.90 -20.27
CA HIS A 186 25.42 10.41 -19.01
C HIS A 186 24.42 9.48 -18.32
N LYS A 187 24.93 8.39 -17.75
CA LYS A 187 24.10 7.46 -16.98
C LYS A 187 23.58 8.15 -15.71
N CYS A 188 22.28 8.03 -15.46
CA CYS A 188 21.65 8.63 -14.29
C CYS A 188 22.29 8.12 -12.99
N PRO A 189 22.56 9.02 -12.01
CA PRO A 189 23.11 8.62 -10.72
C PRO A 189 22.09 7.80 -9.93
N VAL A 190 22.57 7.01 -8.97
CA VAL A 190 21.76 6.07 -8.17
C VAL A 190 20.60 6.74 -7.42
N HIS A 191 20.71 8.02 -7.08
CA HIS A 191 19.65 8.77 -6.38
C HIS A 191 18.65 9.46 -7.32
N GLN A 192 18.84 9.40 -8.64
CA GLN A 192 17.96 9.98 -9.66
C GLN A 192 17.87 9.06 -10.88
N ALA A 193 17.52 7.79 -10.73
CA ALA A 193 17.71 6.82 -11.83
C ALA A 193 16.73 6.94 -13.02
N TRP A 194 15.72 7.81 -12.95
CA TRP A 194 14.63 7.80 -13.92
C TRP A 194 14.79 8.91 -14.95
N SER A 195 15.02 8.53 -16.20
CA SER A 195 14.93 9.40 -17.38
C SER A 195 14.25 8.63 -18.50
N GLY A 196 13.32 9.29 -19.20
CA GLY A 196 12.67 8.76 -20.40
C GLY A 196 13.60 8.69 -21.61
N GLY A 197 14.80 9.27 -21.54
CA GLY A 197 15.74 9.34 -22.66
C GLY A 197 15.51 10.54 -23.59
N GLU A 198 14.32 11.12 -23.55
CA GLU A 198 13.94 12.37 -24.22
C GLU A 198 14.57 13.59 -23.53
N GLY A 199 15.89 13.59 -23.32
CA GLY A 199 16.69 14.67 -22.73
C GLY A 199 16.18 15.32 -21.45
N GLU A 200 15.29 14.66 -20.71
CA GLU A 200 14.88 15.08 -19.38
C GLU A 200 16.05 14.89 -18.40
N ARG A 201 16.16 15.79 -17.42
CA ARG A 201 17.04 15.55 -16.27
C ARG A 201 16.59 14.30 -15.54
N CYS A 202 17.56 13.56 -15.04
CA CYS A 202 17.36 12.43 -14.16
C CYS A 202 16.45 12.82 -12.97
N LYS A 203 15.34 12.10 -12.80
CA LYS A 203 14.35 12.32 -11.73
C LYS A 203 14.49 11.23 -10.66
N LEU A 204 14.15 11.60 -9.41
CA LEU A 204 14.07 10.66 -8.29
C LEU A 204 12.96 9.62 -8.50
N TRP A 205 11.89 9.98 -9.22
CA TRP A 205 10.69 9.15 -9.38
C TRP A 205 10.47 8.75 -10.84
N PRO A 206 9.83 7.58 -11.08
CA PRO A 206 9.40 7.21 -12.42
C PRO A 206 8.51 8.31 -13.01
N THR A 207 8.78 8.68 -14.26
CA THR A 207 7.94 9.60 -15.04
C THR A 207 6.59 8.96 -15.34
N SER A 208 6.58 7.65 -15.62
CA SER A 208 5.37 6.87 -15.80
C SER A 208 4.53 6.79 -14.52
N VAL A 209 3.33 7.33 -14.61
CA VAL A 209 2.33 7.34 -13.53
C VAL A 209 1.97 5.92 -13.09
N SER A 210 1.88 4.96 -14.03
CA SER A 210 1.54 3.56 -13.71
C SER A 210 2.60 2.88 -12.86
N VAL A 211 3.89 3.10 -13.16
CA VAL A 211 5.01 2.54 -12.39
C VAL A 211 5.04 3.16 -10.99
N ARG A 212 4.81 4.47 -10.88
CA ARG A 212 4.76 5.17 -9.60
C ARG A 212 3.65 4.64 -8.69
N TRP A 213 2.43 4.48 -9.22
CA TRP A 213 1.32 3.92 -8.45
C TRP A 213 1.55 2.47 -8.05
N SER A 214 2.12 1.66 -8.93
CA SER A 214 2.46 0.26 -8.62
C SER A 214 3.44 0.16 -7.45
N LEU A 215 4.46 1.02 -7.43
CA LEU A 215 5.44 1.09 -6.33
C LEU A 215 4.85 1.54 -5.01
N LEU A 216 3.99 2.57 -5.06
CA LEU A 216 3.30 3.08 -3.89
C LEU A 216 2.33 2.04 -3.32
N LEU A 217 1.54 1.38 -4.18
CA LEU A 217 0.59 0.34 -3.78
C LEU A 217 1.30 -0.89 -3.20
N ALA A 218 2.41 -1.33 -3.82
CA ALA A 218 3.19 -2.44 -3.29
C ALA A 218 3.77 -2.11 -1.90
N SER A 219 4.30 -0.89 -1.73
CA SER A 219 4.85 -0.43 -0.46
C SER A 219 3.77 -0.27 0.61
N ALA A 220 2.62 0.31 0.26
CA ALA A 220 1.45 0.42 1.13
C ALA A 220 0.90 -0.96 1.54
N ALA A 221 0.75 -1.89 0.59
CA ALA A 221 0.30 -3.24 0.87
C ALA A 221 1.26 -3.96 1.84
N PHE A 222 2.58 -3.88 1.60
CA PHE A 222 3.58 -4.47 2.50
C PHE A 222 3.48 -3.90 3.93
N VAL A 223 3.47 -2.58 4.06
CA VAL A 223 3.40 -1.91 5.38
C VAL A 223 2.09 -2.23 6.09
N LEU A 224 0.95 -2.17 5.40
CA LEU A 224 -0.37 -2.46 5.99
C LEU A 224 -0.50 -3.93 6.41
N LEU A 225 0.03 -4.88 5.63
CA LEU A 225 0.04 -6.29 5.99
C LEU A 225 0.96 -6.58 7.18
N ALA A 226 2.15 -5.97 7.20
CA ALA A 226 3.10 -6.10 8.31
C ALA A 226 2.54 -5.50 9.62
N ALA A 227 1.97 -4.29 9.54
CA ALA A 227 1.31 -3.63 10.66
C ALA A 227 0.07 -4.41 11.12
N GLY A 228 -0.79 -4.84 10.20
CA GLY A 228 -1.97 -5.65 10.49
C GLY A 228 -1.61 -6.98 11.17
N ALA A 229 -0.57 -7.67 10.70
CA ALA A 229 -0.08 -8.89 11.34
C ALA A 229 0.43 -8.63 12.77
N LEU A 230 1.15 -7.52 12.98
CA LEU A 230 1.60 -7.12 14.32
C LEU A 230 0.41 -6.83 15.23
N GLU A 231 -0.56 -6.04 14.77
CA GLU A 231 -1.77 -5.68 15.54
C GLU A 231 -2.62 -6.90 15.89
N ILE A 232 -2.83 -7.81 14.94
CA ILE A 232 -3.60 -9.04 15.16
C ILE A 232 -2.92 -9.94 16.19
N LEU A 233 -1.59 -10.06 16.14
CA LEU A 233 -0.84 -10.90 17.08
C LEU A 233 -0.73 -10.24 18.45
N TRP A 234 -0.63 -8.93 18.53
CA TRP A 234 -0.47 -8.21 19.79
C TRP A 234 -1.80 -7.95 20.51
N ALA A 235 -2.92 -7.94 19.78
CA ALA A 235 -4.24 -7.78 20.36
C ALA A 235 -4.60 -8.92 21.34
N PRO A 236 -5.08 -8.59 22.55
CA PRO A 236 -5.50 -9.60 23.51
C PRO A 236 -6.73 -10.36 23.00
N LEU A 237 -6.78 -11.67 23.25
CA LEU A 237 -7.99 -12.46 23.04
C LEU A 237 -8.78 -12.48 24.34
N ALA A 238 -9.99 -11.94 24.33
CA ALA A 238 -10.89 -12.02 25.48
C ALA A 238 -11.33 -13.48 25.70
N ILE A 239 -11.16 -13.98 26.91
CA ILE A 239 -11.73 -15.26 27.32
C ILE A 239 -13.23 -15.03 27.54
N VAL A 240 -14.04 -15.63 26.67
CA VAL A 240 -15.51 -15.59 26.75
C VAL A 240 -15.98 -16.63 27.75
N ASP A 241 -15.34 -17.80 27.72
CA ASP A 241 -15.70 -18.92 28.55
C ASP A 241 -14.51 -19.86 28.75
N ALA A 242 -14.44 -20.53 29.90
CA ALA A 242 -13.46 -21.56 30.17
C ALA A 242 -14.11 -22.63 31.05
N HIS A 243 -14.06 -23.89 30.61
CA HIS A 243 -14.67 -25.00 31.34
C HIS A 243 -13.96 -26.32 31.04
N THR A 244 -14.09 -27.24 31.99
CA THR A 244 -13.76 -28.66 31.83
C THR A 244 -14.89 -29.34 31.06
N LEU A 245 -14.56 -30.15 30.05
CA LEU A 245 -15.52 -31.02 29.39
C LEU A 245 -15.85 -32.21 30.31
N GLU A 246 -17.14 -32.49 30.51
CA GLU A 246 -17.58 -33.71 31.20
C GLU A 246 -17.35 -34.92 30.26
N GLY A 247 -16.33 -35.73 30.57
CA GLY A 247 -15.98 -36.92 29.79
C GLY A 247 -14.77 -37.68 30.35
N LYS A 248 -14.36 -38.76 29.68
CA LYS A 248 -13.22 -39.65 30.08
C LYS A 248 -11.83 -38.97 30.08
N GLY A 249 -11.76 -37.65 29.86
CA GLY A 249 -10.56 -36.84 30.00
C GLY A 249 -10.95 -35.46 30.53
N LYS A 250 -10.20 -34.94 31.51
CA LYS A 250 -10.39 -33.59 32.07
C LYS A 250 -9.84 -32.53 31.11
N ASP A 251 -10.40 -32.47 29.91
CA ASP A 251 -9.98 -31.50 28.91
C ASP A 251 -10.55 -30.13 29.26
N PHE A 252 -9.66 -29.16 29.47
CA PHE A 252 -10.04 -27.79 29.77
C PHE A 252 -10.09 -26.99 28.46
N VAL A 253 -11.30 -26.56 28.09
CA VAL A 253 -11.59 -25.84 26.87
C VAL A 253 -11.86 -24.38 27.19
N ILE A 254 -11.21 -23.49 26.44
CA ILE A 254 -11.36 -22.05 26.50
C ILE A 254 -12.01 -21.58 25.20
N THR A 255 -13.12 -20.88 25.32
CA THR A 255 -13.71 -20.11 24.23
C THR A 255 -13.20 -18.68 24.29
N VAL A 256 -12.67 -18.20 23.17
CA VAL A 256 -12.00 -16.90 23.06
C VAL A 256 -12.63 -16.05 21.96
N GLN A 257 -12.51 -14.74 22.10
CA GLN A 257 -12.92 -13.76 21.11
C GLN A 257 -11.78 -12.76 20.88
N GLY A 258 -11.55 -12.40 19.62
CA GLY A 258 -10.56 -11.39 19.25
C GLY A 258 -10.17 -11.47 17.78
N PRO A 259 -9.23 -10.62 17.32
CA PRO A 259 -8.87 -10.51 15.91
C PRO A 259 -8.37 -11.83 15.29
N ILE A 260 -7.62 -12.64 16.05
CA ILE A 260 -7.14 -13.96 15.57
C ILE A 260 -8.30 -14.89 15.22
N CYS A 261 -9.42 -14.82 15.97
CA CYS A 261 -10.58 -15.68 15.75
C CYS A 261 -11.35 -15.33 14.46
N GLN A 262 -11.21 -14.10 13.98
CA GLN A 262 -11.82 -13.60 12.74
C GLN A 262 -11.04 -14.02 11.49
N LEU A 263 -9.83 -14.56 11.64
CA LEU A 263 -9.05 -15.09 10.52
C LEU A 263 -9.70 -16.33 9.91
N PRO A 264 -9.42 -16.64 8.63
CA PRO A 264 -9.81 -17.90 8.02
C PRO A 264 -9.34 -19.11 8.85
N LYS A 265 -10.16 -20.17 8.93
CA LYS A 265 -9.97 -21.31 9.86
C LYS A 265 -8.55 -21.83 9.90
N LYS A 266 -7.98 -22.08 8.72
CA LYS A 266 -6.63 -22.65 8.57
C LYS A 266 -5.55 -21.70 9.10
N LEU A 267 -5.73 -20.39 8.91
CA LEU A 267 -4.79 -19.38 9.36
C LEU A 267 -4.86 -19.21 10.88
N ALA A 268 -6.07 -19.11 11.45
CA ALA A 268 -6.25 -19.06 12.90
C ALA A 268 -5.62 -20.28 13.59
N GLN A 269 -5.89 -21.49 13.08
CA GLN A 269 -5.28 -22.73 13.57
C GLN A 269 -3.75 -22.72 13.48
N TRP A 270 -3.19 -22.20 12.38
CA TRP A 270 -1.75 -22.08 12.22
C TRP A 270 -1.12 -21.07 13.21
N VAL A 271 -1.77 -19.92 13.43
CA VAL A 271 -1.36 -18.93 14.42
C VAL A 271 -1.38 -19.54 15.83
N HIS A 272 -2.49 -20.16 16.23
CA HIS A 272 -2.61 -20.79 17.56
C HIS A 272 -1.56 -21.88 17.81
N ARG A 273 -1.18 -22.64 16.77
CA ARG A 273 -0.10 -23.65 16.88
C ARG A 273 1.30 -23.03 17.00
N SER A 274 1.48 -21.84 16.45
CA SER A 274 2.78 -21.18 16.34
C SER A 274 3.09 -20.24 17.52
N VAL A 275 2.08 -19.88 18.31
CA VAL A 275 2.14 -18.86 19.35
C VAL A 275 1.83 -19.48 20.70
N ALA A 276 2.54 -19.05 21.74
CA ALA A 276 2.24 -19.38 23.13
C ALA A 276 1.31 -18.31 23.71
N TYR A 277 0.56 -18.63 24.76
CA TYR A 277 -0.38 -17.67 25.37
C TYR A 277 -0.06 -17.42 26.83
N ARG A 278 -0.02 -16.13 27.22
CA ARG A 278 0.00 -15.67 28.60
C ARG A 278 -1.42 -15.35 29.04
N PHE A 279 -1.77 -15.78 30.23
CA PHE A 279 -3.07 -15.54 30.84
C PHE A 279 -3.01 -14.31 31.73
N GLU A 280 -3.85 -13.31 31.44
CA GLU A 280 -3.93 -12.06 32.18
C GLU A 280 -5.32 -11.88 32.77
N ASP A 281 -5.39 -11.39 34.00
CA ASP A 281 -6.64 -11.05 34.71
C ASP A 281 -7.69 -12.17 34.82
N THR A 282 -7.27 -13.43 34.62
CA THR A 282 -8.12 -14.64 34.66
C THR A 282 -8.94 -14.86 35.94
N GLY A 283 -8.50 -14.27 37.06
CA GLY A 283 -8.98 -14.59 38.41
C GLY A 283 -8.58 -15.99 38.91
N LEU A 284 -7.81 -16.75 38.11
CA LEU A 284 -7.33 -18.08 38.45
C LEU A 284 -5.82 -18.03 38.66
N HIS A 285 -5.38 -17.95 39.92
CA HIS A 285 -3.95 -17.81 40.25
C HIS A 285 -3.08 -18.92 39.67
N TRP A 286 -3.53 -20.18 39.68
CA TRP A 286 -2.77 -21.29 39.10
C TRP A 286 -2.52 -21.09 37.59
N LEU A 287 -3.52 -20.57 36.88
CA LEU A 287 -3.44 -20.31 35.44
C LEU A 287 -2.55 -19.09 35.11
N GLN A 288 -2.39 -18.14 36.02
CA GLN A 288 -1.49 -16.99 35.85
C GLN A 288 -0.05 -17.31 36.28
N ALA A 289 0.12 -18.02 37.40
CA ALA A 289 1.42 -18.32 37.99
C ALA A 289 2.23 -19.28 37.11
N GLU A 290 1.61 -20.38 36.67
CA GLU A 290 2.28 -21.40 35.84
C GLU A 290 2.65 -20.87 34.45
N THR A 291 1.95 -19.85 33.95
CA THR A 291 2.13 -19.33 32.59
C THR A 291 3.08 -18.13 32.51
N LYS A 292 3.61 -17.68 33.66
CA LYS A 292 4.54 -16.56 33.72
C LYS A 292 5.90 -16.90 33.13
N ASP A 293 6.42 -18.09 33.45
CA ASP A 293 7.79 -18.50 33.10
C ASP A 293 7.86 -19.35 31.82
N SER A 294 6.77 -20.04 31.46
CA SER A 294 6.69 -20.88 30.25
C SER A 294 5.26 -20.89 29.72
N PRO A 295 4.89 -19.89 28.87
CA PRO A 295 3.53 -19.78 28.37
C PRO A 295 3.15 -21.02 27.55
N PRO A 296 2.01 -21.68 27.83
CA PRO A 296 1.63 -22.89 27.15
C PRO A 296 1.19 -22.61 25.71
N LYS A 297 1.49 -23.55 24.81
CA LYS A 297 0.87 -23.60 23.48
C LYS A 297 -0.50 -24.25 23.61
N LEU A 298 -1.53 -23.54 23.16
CA LEU A 298 -2.90 -24.03 23.23
C LEU A 298 -3.25 -24.80 21.95
N LEU A 299 -3.96 -25.91 22.09
CA LEU A 299 -4.42 -26.68 20.94
C LEU A 299 -5.71 -26.06 20.40
N SER A 300 -5.72 -25.64 19.13
CA SER A 300 -6.94 -25.11 18.51
C SER A 300 -7.89 -26.25 18.13
N LEU A 301 -9.04 -26.29 18.80
CA LEU A 301 -10.18 -27.17 18.47
C LEU A 301 -11.10 -26.55 17.39
N GLY A 302 -11.00 -25.24 17.19
CA GLY A 302 -11.77 -24.49 16.20
C GLY A 302 -11.36 -23.02 16.12
N HIS A 303 -12.16 -22.19 15.44
CA HIS A 303 -11.88 -20.75 15.25
C HIS A 303 -11.73 -19.97 16.56
N ALA A 304 -12.53 -20.33 17.56
CA ALA A 304 -12.65 -19.61 18.83
C ALA A 304 -12.51 -20.55 20.03
N LYS A 305 -12.13 -21.83 19.80
CA LYS A 305 -12.04 -22.84 20.86
C LYS A 305 -10.61 -23.34 20.94
N LEU A 306 -10.03 -23.18 22.12
CA LEU A 306 -8.67 -23.57 22.48
C LEU A 306 -8.73 -24.60 23.59
N GLN A 307 -7.82 -25.56 23.59
CA GLN A 307 -7.69 -26.57 24.63
C GLN A 307 -6.35 -26.42 25.32
N LEU A 308 -6.37 -26.47 26.65
CA LEU A 308 -5.16 -26.49 27.46
C LEU A 308 -4.43 -27.84 27.30
N PRO A 309 -3.08 -27.84 27.27
CA PRO A 309 -2.31 -29.07 27.36
C PRO A 309 -2.67 -29.86 28.61
N GLN A 310 -2.68 -31.19 28.50
CA GLN A 310 -3.07 -32.11 29.58
C GLN A 310 -2.24 -31.96 30.87
N GLN A 311 -1.08 -31.31 30.80
CA GLN A 311 -0.19 -31.07 31.94
C GLN A 311 -0.71 -29.95 32.87
N LEU A 312 -1.48 -28.98 32.37
CA LEU A 312 -2.11 -27.92 33.17
C LEU A 312 -3.56 -28.30 33.49
N GLN A 313 -3.76 -29.36 34.28
CA GLN A 313 -5.13 -29.70 34.72
C GLN A 313 -5.58 -28.75 35.82
N PRO A 314 -6.82 -28.23 35.76
CA PRO A 314 -7.35 -27.42 36.83
C PRO A 314 -7.44 -28.27 38.11
N PRO A 315 -7.07 -27.72 39.28
CA PRO A 315 -7.22 -28.42 40.56
C PRO A 315 -8.69 -28.72 40.93
N PHE A 316 -9.64 -28.11 40.20
CA PHE A 316 -11.08 -28.24 40.45
C PHE A 316 -11.83 -28.59 39.16
N THR A 317 -12.92 -29.36 39.31
CA THR A 317 -13.78 -29.81 38.19
C THR A 317 -14.64 -28.71 37.59
N CYS A 318 -14.68 -27.50 38.16
CA CYS A 318 -15.43 -26.36 37.65
C CYS A 318 -14.63 -25.07 37.85
N ALA A 319 -13.62 -24.83 37.00
CA ALA A 319 -12.92 -23.54 36.98
C ALA A 319 -13.46 -22.71 35.81
N THR A 320 -14.02 -21.55 36.12
CA THR A 320 -14.40 -20.55 35.13
C THR A 320 -13.52 -19.33 35.26
N SER A 321 -13.05 -18.80 34.14
CA SER A 321 -12.19 -17.63 34.10
C SER A 321 -12.78 -16.56 33.19
N ARG A 322 -12.61 -15.31 33.61
CA ARG A 322 -12.61 -14.14 32.73
C ARG A 322 -11.21 -13.62 32.68
N GLY A 323 -10.73 -13.24 31.51
CA GLY A 323 -9.44 -12.60 31.38
C GLY A 323 -9.09 -12.42 29.93
N PHE A 324 -7.81 -12.23 29.68
CA PHE A 324 -7.26 -12.09 28.35
C PHE A 324 -6.19 -13.16 28.13
N LEU A 325 -6.14 -13.69 26.91
CA LEU A 325 -4.97 -14.39 26.42
C LEU A 325 -4.15 -13.38 25.61
N GLN A 326 -2.96 -13.09 26.10
CA GLN A 326 -1.99 -12.34 25.34
C GLN A 326 -1.07 -13.31 24.61
N ALA A 327 -0.86 -13.12 23.31
CA ALA A 327 0.16 -13.86 22.57
C ALA A 327 1.54 -13.60 23.18
N ALA A 328 2.23 -14.66 23.57
CA ALA A 328 3.62 -14.68 23.97
C ALA A 328 4.49 -15.28 22.86
N ASP A 329 5.74 -14.86 22.77
CA ASP A 329 6.75 -15.39 21.85
C ASP A 329 6.39 -15.34 20.35
N TYR A 330 5.47 -14.45 19.96
CA TYR A 330 5.03 -14.31 18.56
C TYR A 330 6.10 -13.69 17.64
N ARG A 331 7.25 -13.24 18.16
CA ARG A 331 8.32 -12.58 17.39
C ARG A 331 8.80 -13.42 16.20
N TRP A 332 8.94 -14.73 16.39
CA TRP A 332 9.39 -15.62 15.33
C TRP A 332 8.33 -15.86 14.25
N LEU A 333 7.06 -15.93 14.66
CA LEU A 333 5.94 -15.97 13.72
C LEU A 333 5.86 -14.69 12.88
N LEU A 334 5.99 -13.54 13.55
CA LEU A 334 6.00 -12.23 12.92
C LEU A 334 7.15 -12.13 11.92
N PHE A 335 8.36 -12.57 12.29
CA PHE A 335 9.51 -12.60 11.39
C PHE A 335 9.26 -13.46 10.15
N ARG A 336 8.64 -14.64 10.29
CA ARG A 336 8.27 -15.49 9.16
C ARG A 336 7.24 -14.83 8.24
N LEU A 337 6.22 -14.20 8.82
CA LEU A 337 5.22 -13.45 8.05
C LEU A 337 5.85 -12.27 7.32
N TRP A 338 6.77 -11.55 7.97
CA TRP A 338 7.53 -10.47 7.35
C TRP A 338 8.38 -10.96 6.18
N LEU A 339 9.10 -12.06 6.35
CA LEU A 339 9.89 -12.66 5.28
C LEU A 339 8.99 -13.08 4.10
N LEU A 340 7.84 -13.68 4.38
CA LEU A 340 6.86 -14.06 3.37
C LEU A 340 6.32 -12.82 2.62
N PHE A 341 5.90 -11.79 3.34
CA PHE A 341 5.41 -10.55 2.74
C PHE A 341 6.50 -9.87 1.91
N LEU A 342 7.76 -9.92 2.37
CA LEU A 342 8.92 -9.39 1.65
C LEU A 342 9.18 -10.15 0.35
N LEU A 343 9.07 -11.49 0.36
CA LEU A 343 9.24 -12.31 -0.83
C LEU A 343 8.11 -12.10 -1.86
N VAL A 344 6.87 -11.88 -1.40
CA VAL A 344 5.70 -11.79 -2.30
C VAL A 344 5.53 -10.40 -2.89
N ILE A 345 5.86 -9.33 -2.17
CA ILE A 345 5.50 -7.96 -2.57
C ILE A 345 6.71 -7.14 -3.01
N PRO A 346 7.67 -6.77 -2.14
CA PRO A 346 8.78 -5.91 -2.54
C PRO A 346 9.80 -6.63 -3.42
N VAL A 347 10.00 -7.96 -3.35
CA VAL A 347 10.97 -8.64 -4.22
C VAL A 347 10.58 -8.58 -5.71
N PRO A 348 9.35 -8.92 -6.14
CA PRO A 348 8.94 -8.75 -7.53
C PRO A 348 9.00 -7.28 -7.97
N THR A 349 8.56 -6.38 -7.09
CA THR A 349 8.59 -4.93 -7.33
C THR A 349 10.03 -4.43 -7.51
N ALA A 350 10.96 -4.91 -6.69
CA ALA A 350 12.38 -4.62 -6.76
C ALA A 350 13.01 -5.13 -8.06
N ILE A 351 12.64 -6.33 -8.52
CA ILE A 351 13.11 -6.87 -9.80
C ILE A 351 12.64 -5.97 -10.94
N VAL A 352 11.35 -5.60 -10.96
CA VAL A 352 10.79 -4.68 -11.98
C VAL A 352 11.52 -3.33 -11.95
N VAL A 353 11.75 -2.75 -10.78
CA VAL A 353 12.51 -1.49 -10.64
C VAL A 353 13.95 -1.65 -11.10
N ALA A 354 14.63 -2.73 -10.74
CA ALA A 354 16.02 -2.98 -11.13
C ALA A 354 16.17 -3.12 -12.65
N VAL A 355 15.23 -3.80 -13.30
CA VAL A 355 15.18 -3.97 -14.75
C VAL A 355 14.88 -2.63 -15.44
N LEU A 356 13.85 -1.90 -15.00
CA LEU A 356 13.44 -0.64 -15.61
C LEU A 356 14.43 0.50 -15.37
N SER A 357 15.13 0.52 -14.23
CA SER A 357 16.09 1.58 -13.88
C SER A 357 17.53 1.32 -14.34
N GLY A 358 17.89 0.07 -14.65
CA GLY A 358 19.25 -0.34 -15.09
C GLY A 358 20.39 0.04 -14.13
N ASN A 359 20.05 0.46 -12.92
CA ASN A 359 20.94 0.80 -11.82
C ASN A 359 21.10 -0.34 -10.80
N ARG A 360 20.75 -1.56 -11.22
CA ARG A 360 20.86 -2.80 -10.43
C ARG A 360 20.19 -2.65 -9.06
N VAL A 361 20.73 -3.30 -8.02
CA VAL A 361 20.13 -3.41 -6.68
C VAL A 361 20.24 -2.10 -5.87
N GLN A 362 21.19 -1.22 -6.17
CA GLN A 362 21.41 -0.01 -5.36
C GLN A 362 20.22 0.95 -5.43
N HIS A 363 19.62 1.12 -6.62
CA HIS A 363 18.45 1.98 -6.80
C HIS A 363 17.19 1.41 -6.13
N VAL A 364 17.08 0.07 -6.03
CA VAL A 364 16.00 -0.60 -5.30
C VAL A 364 15.99 -0.16 -3.83
N LEU A 365 17.16 -0.10 -3.18
CA LEU A 365 17.27 0.31 -1.77
C LEU A 365 16.78 1.74 -1.56
N VAL A 366 17.20 2.68 -2.43
CA VAL A 366 16.75 4.08 -2.37
C VAL A 366 15.23 4.17 -2.56
N THR A 367 14.69 3.42 -3.52
CA THR A 367 13.24 3.40 -3.81
C THR A 367 12.45 2.84 -2.61
N ILE A 368 12.92 1.75 -2.01
CA ILE A 368 12.28 1.16 -0.82
C ILE A 368 12.33 2.16 0.34
N MET A 369 13.46 2.81 0.60
CA MET A 369 13.53 3.81 1.67
C MET A 369 12.60 5.00 1.41
N ALA A 370 12.49 5.47 0.17
CA ALA A 370 11.65 6.63 -0.17
C ALA A 370 10.15 6.35 -0.01
N PHE A 371 9.67 5.13 -0.30
CA PHE A 371 8.25 4.78 -0.23
C PHE A 371 7.85 4.06 1.06
N ALA A 372 8.64 3.10 1.53
CA ALA A 372 8.27 2.27 2.68
C ALA A 372 8.53 2.97 4.01
N LEU A 373 9.60 3.79 4.13
CA LEU A 373 9.93 4.46 5.39
C LEU A 373 8.84 5.43 5.87
N PRO A 374 8.29 6.35 5.03
CA PRO A 374 7.23 7.25 5.47
C PRO A 374 5.97 6.50 5.91
N LEU A 375 5.61 5.44 5.18
CA LEU A 375 4.46 4.61 5.50
C LEU A 375 4.69 3.81 6.80
N ALA A 376 5.88 3.29 7.02
CA ALA A 376 6.25 2.59 8.25
C ALA A 376 6.23 3.54 9.46
N LEU A 377 6.74 4.78 9.30
CA LEU A 377 6.66 5.81 10.33
C LEU A 377 5.21 6.20 10.64
N LEU A 378 4.36 6.34 9.62
CA LEU A 378 2.94 6.58 9.81
C LEU A 378 2.25 5.43 10.54
N ALA A 379 2.52 4.18 10.15
CA ALA A 379 1.98 3.01 10.82
C ALA A 379 2.44 2.93 12.29
N ALA A 380 3.71 3.22 12.57
CA ALA A 380 4.24 3.27 13.92
C ALA A 380 3.62 4.40 14.76
N ALA A 381 3.35 5.57 14.15
CA ALA A 381 2.68 6.68 14.82
C ALA A 381 1.20 6.38 15.11
N LEU A 382 0.53 5.62 14.25
CA LEU A 382 -0.86 5.20 14.44
C LEU A 382 -1.00 4.01 15.40
N HIS A 383 0.06 3.21 15.58
CA HIS A 383 0.04 2.00 16.41
C HIS A 383 -0.53 2.22 17.82
N PRO A 384 -0.17 3.25 18.60
CA PRO A 384 -0.75 3.47 19.92
C PRO A 384 -2.27 3.73 19.88
N ALA A 385 -2.76 4.39 18.84
CA ALA A 385 -4.18 4.69 18.69
C ALA A 385 -4.98 3.45 18.26
N SER A 386 -4.48 2.65 17.30
CA SER A 386 -5.07 1.37 16.92
C SER A 386 -5.02 0.37 18.06
N ALA A 387 -3.87 0.25 18.74
CA ALA A 387 -3.68 -0.50 19.97
C ALA A 387 -4.73 -0.16 21.03
N TRP A 388 -4.93 1.13 21.28
CA TRP A 388 -5.91 1.60 22.25
C TRP A 388 -7.34 1.28 21.82
N LEU A 389 -7.69 1.47 20.54
CA LEU A 389 -9.01 1.12 20.01
C LEU A 389 -9.29 -0.38 20.11
N LEU A 390 -8.32 -1.22 19.77
CA LEU A 390 -8.44 -2.68 19.87
C LEU A 390 -8.55 -3.14 21.33
N ARG A 391 -7.78 -2.54 22.25
CA ARG A 391 -7.88 -2.81 23.70
C ARG A 391 -9.17 -2.31 24.32
N ARG A 392 -9.81 -1.29 23.74
CA ARG A 392 -11.08 -0.74 24.22
C ARG A 392 -12.28 -1.61 23.85
N GLN A 393 -12.09 -2.68 23.09
CA GLN A 393 -13.18 -3.63 22.83
C GLN A 393 -13.65 -4.26 24.13
N ARG A 394 -14.84 -3.86 24.56
CA ARG A 394 -15.51 -4.47 25.70
C ARG A 394 -15.88 -5.90 25.33
N THR A 395 -15.74 -6.82 26.29
CA THR A 395 -16.25 -8.17 26.09
C THR A 395 -17.78 -8.13 26.11
N PRO A 396 -18.48 -9.06 25.43
CA PRO A 396 -19.95 -9.11 25.46
C PRO A 396 -20.53 -9.14 26.88
N LEU A 397 -19.76 -9.69 27.82
CA LEU A 397 -20.10 -9.77 29.23
C LEU A 397 -19.86 -8.45 29.98
N GLN A 398 -18.80 -7.70 29.64
CA GLN A 398 -18.62 -6.33 30.11
C GLN A 398 -19.72 -5.40 29.57
N ASP A 399 -20.15 -5.57 28.31
CA ASP A 399 -21.29 -4.84 27.77
C ASP A 399 -22.57 -5.19 28.53
N ALA A 400 -22.82 -6.48 28.78
CA ALA A 400 -23.95 -6.91 29.61
C ALA A 400 -23.89 -6.34 31.04
N HIS A 401 -22.70 -6.18 31.63
CA HIS A 401 -22.54 -5.49 32.91
C HIS A 401 -22.95 -4.03 32.83
N GLN A 402 -22.49 -3.31 31.80
CA GLN A 402 -22.81 -1.88 31.63
C GLN A 402 -24.29 -1.67 31.38
N GLU A 403 -24.90 -2.53 30.56
CA GLU A 403 -26.34 -2.55 30.33
C GLU A 403 -27.11 -2.78 31.64
N TYR A 404 -26.71 -3.79 32.43
CA TYR A 404 -27.36 -4.06 33.72
C TYR A 404 -27.18 -2.90 34.71
N LEU A 405 -25.97 -2.33 34.82
CA LEU A 405 -25.71 -1.13 35.64
C LEU A 405 -26.54 0.08 35.19
N SER A 406 -26.80 0.22 33.90
CA SER A 406 -27.67 1.28 33.39
C SER A 406 -29.12 1.08 33.84
N LYS A 407 -29.63 -0.16 33.82
CA LYS A 407 -30.96 -0.50 34.35
C LYS A 407 -31.08 -0.18 35.85
N ILE A 408 -30.08 -0.57 36.64
CA ILE A 408 -30.05 -0.26 38.08
C ILE A 408 -30.05 1.26 38.33
N ARG A 409 -29.29 2.03 37.56
CA ARG A 409 -29.25 3.50 37.73
C ARG A 409 -30.58 4.17 37.42
N LEU A 410 -31.31 3.67 36.42
CA LEU A 410 -32.63 4.18 36.05
C LEU A 410 -33.68 3.90 37.12
N ALA A 411 -33.54 2.80 37.87
CA ALA A 411 -34.41 2.49 39.02
C ALA A 411 -34.21 3.46 40.21
N GLY A 412 -33.20 4.32 40.17
CA GLY A 412 -32.88 5.28 41.22
C GLY A 412 -31.95 4.69 42.29
N PRO A 413 -31.12 5.52 42.95
CA PRO A 413 -30.24 5.04 43.99
C PRO A 413 -31.05 4.65 45.23
N SER A 414 -30.90 3.41 45.69
CA SER A 414 -31.30 3.01 47.04
C SER A 414 -30.30 3.58 48.04
N VAL A 415 -30.51 4.83 48.46
CA VAL A 415 -29.51 5.60 49.23
C VAL A 415 -29.50 5.25 50.72
N GLU A 416 -30.52 4.59 51.25
CA GLU A 416 -30.54 4.34 52.70
C GLU A 416 -29.61 3.17 53.06
N ARG A 417 -28.44 3.51 53.62
CA ARG A 417 -27.52 2.53 54.20
C ARG A 417 -28.24 1.88 55.38
N ARG A 418 -28.56 0.60 55.26
CA ARG A 418 -29.15 -0.18 56.34
C ARG A 418 -28.06 -1.03 56.98
N ASP A 419 -27.84 -0.82 58.27
CA ASP A 419 -26.71 -1.42 58.99
C ASP A 419 -26.98 -2.87 59.44
N HIS A 420 -28.24 -3.33 59.37
CA HIS A 420 -28.59 -4.67 59.82
C HIS A 420 -28.69 -5.66 58.65
N PRO A 421 -28.04 -6.84 58.72
CA PRO A 421 -28.12 -7.88 57.67
C PRO A 421 -29.54 -8.34 57.31
N LYS A 422 -30.49 -8.24 58.26
CA LYS A 422 -31.93 -8.52 58.04
C LYS A 422 -32.56 -7.63 56.98
N ASP A 423 -31.93 -6.51 56.65
CA ASP A 423 -32.40 -5.57 55.66
C ASP A 423 -31.68 -5.73 54.32
N HIS A 424 -30.86 -6.78 54.17
CA HIS A 424 -30.07 -7.12 52.98
C HIS A 424 -30.68 -8.30 52.19
N GLY A 425 -31.99 -8.27 51.98
CA GLY A 425 -32.69 -9.22 51.11
C GLY A 425 -32.79 -8.75 49.66
N ILE A 426 -32.60 -9.66 48.71
CA ILE A 426 -32.90 -9.44 47.29
C ILE A 426 -34.36 -9.83 47.01
N ALA A 427 -35.10 -8.96 46.35
CA ALA A 427 -36.46 -9.27 45.90
C ALA A 427 -36.44 -10.42 44.87
N ALA A 428 -37.45 -11.30 44.92
CA ALA A 428 -37.54 -12.46 44.04
C ALA A 428 -37.50 -12.09 42.55
N ASP A 429 -38.27 -11.07 42.17
CA ASP A 429 -38.34 -10.50 40.83
C ASP A 429 -36.97 -9.98 40.35
N ALA A 430 -36.25 -9.25 41.20
CA ALA A 430 -34.91 -8.75 40.89
C ALA A 430 -33.89 -9.89 40.68
N LEU A 431 -34.00 -11.00 41.44
CA LEU A 431 -33.17 -12.18 41.23
C LEU A 431 -33.49 -12.86 39.88
N PHE A 432 -34.76 -12.90 39.49
CA PHE A 432 -35.18 -13.47 38.21
C PHE A 432 -34.72 -12.62 37.03
N GLU A 433 -34.89 -11.30 37.11
CA GLU A 433 -34.39 -10.36 36.10
C GLU A 433 -32.87 -10.46 35.95
N PHE A 434 -32.14 -10.53 37.07
CA PHE A 434 -30.69 -10.75 37.08
C PHE A 434 -30.31 -12.02 36.30
N TRP A 435 -30.97 -13.15 36.60
CA TRP A 435 -30.71 -14.40 35.90
C TRP A 435 -31.04 -14.32 34.42
N GLU A 436 -32.20 -13.78 34.04
CA GLU A 436 -32.65 -13.66 32.65
C GLU A 436 -31.72 -12.75 31.82
N HIS A 437 -31.23 -11.66 32.41
CA HIS A 437 -30.28 -10.75 31.77
C HIS A 437 -28.94 -11.44 31.47
N PHE A 438 -28.45 -12.27 32.40
CA PHE A 438 -27.15 -12.95 32.28
C PHE A 438 -27.25 -14.41 31.79
N GLN A 439 -28.43 -14.92 31.46
CA GLN A 439 -28.67 -16.35 31.19
C GLN A 439 -27.74 -16.94 30.12
N ARG A 440 -27.43 -16.16 29.07
CA ARG A 440 -26.54 -16.57 27.97
C ARG A 440 -25.09 -16.82 28.41
N PHE A 441 -24.69 -16.25 29.54
CA PHE A 441 -23.36 -16.44 30.15
C PHE A 441 -23.41 -17.43 31.32
N LEU A 442 -24.58 -17.58 31.93
CA LEU A 442 -24.77 -18.39 33.12
C LEU A 442 -24.91 -19.88 32.78
N LEU A 443 -25.68 -20.28 31.76
CA LEU A 443 -25.85 -21.69 31.34
C LEU A 443 -25.84 -22.69 32.54
N ASP A 444 -24.86 -23.61 32.59
CA ASP A 444 -24.64 -24.56 33.70
C ASP A 444 -23.59 -24.10 34.74
N ARG A 445 -23.24 -22.81 34.75
CA ARG A 445 -22.30 -22.23 35.70
C ARG A 445 -22.92 -22.09 37.08
N ASN A 446 -22.08 -22.25 38.10
CA ASN A 446 -22.48 -22.26 39.49
C ASN A 446 -22.30 -20.87 40.17
N MET A 447 -22.55 -20.78 41.48
CA MET A 447 -22.49 -19.50 42.18
C MET A 447 -21.07 -18.91 42.23
N HIS A 448 -20.01 -19.74 42.22
CA HIS A 448 -18.63 -19.23 42.16
C HIS A 448 -18.40 -18.39 40.92
N PHE A 449 -18.91 -18.84 39.76
CA PHE A 449 -18.89 -18.03 38.54
C PHE A 449 -19.68 -16.75 38.75
N VAL A 450 -20.94 -16.84 39.16
CA VAL A 450 -21.82 -15.66 39.33
C VAL A 450 -21.17 -14.59 40.19
N VAL A 451 -20.55 -14.96 41.31
CA VAL A 451 -19.88 -14.03 42.21
C VAL A 451 -18.66 -13.38 41.58
N SER A 452 -17.69 -14.20 41.17
CA SER A 452 -16.40 -13.73 40.65
C SER A 452 -16.53 -12.95 39.35
N ASN A 453 -17.46 -13.41 38.51
CA ASN A 453 -17.62 -12.91 37.17
C ASN A 453 -18.65 -11.79 37.16
N ILE A 454 -19.84 -11.95 37.73
CA ILE A 454 -20.92 -10.98 37.53
C ILE A 454 -21.03 -10.01 38.70
N VAL A 455 -21.19 -10.53 39.92
CA VAL A 455 -21.46 -9.71 41.11
C VAL A 455 -20.31 -8.77 41.44
N LEU A 456 -19.08 -9.30 41.58
CA LEU A 456 -17.93 -8.49 41.97
C LEU A 456 -17.69 -7.32 40.98
N PRO A 457 -17.66 -7.52 39.65
CA PRO A 457 -17.46 -6.38 38.76
C PRO A 457 -18.64 -5.40 38.73
N LEU A 458 -19.88 -5.84 38.98
CA LEU A 458 -21.02 -4.92 39.13
C LEU A 458 -20.87 -4.05 40.39
N THR A 459 -20.35 -4.59 41.48
CA THR A 459 -20.17 -3.88 42.75
C THR A 459 -18.82 -3.17 42.89
N ALA A 460 -17.86 -3.41 41.99
CA ALA A 460 -16.47 -2.94 42.08
C ALA A 460 -16.31 -1.43 42.33
N LYS A 461 -17.17 -0.60 41.70
CA LYS A 461 -17.10 0.86 41.86
C LYS A 461 -17.44 1.32 43.28
N ARG A 462 -18.36 0.63 43.96
CA ARG A 462 -18.87 1.00 45.29
C ARG A 462 -18.31 0.13 46.41
N LYS A 463 -17.75 -1.05 46.09
CA LYS A 463 -17.28 -2.07 47.04
C LYS A 463 -18.33 -2.44 48.10
N VAL A 464 -19.57 -2.66 47.65
CA VAL A 464 -20.73 -3.01 48.49
C VAL A 464 -21.25 -4.41 48.15
N SER A 465 -22.19 -4.94 48.94
CA SER A 465 -22.92 -6.16 48.59
C SER A 465 -23.73 -5.97 47.29
N PHE A 466 -24.11 -7.07 46.64
CA PHE A 466 -24.94 -6.99 45.44
C PHE A 466 -26.33 -6.44 45.76
N VAL A 467 -26.86 -6.81 46.93
CA VAL A 467 -28.17 -6.36 47.39
C VAL A 467 -28.18 -4.84 47.62
N ASP A 468 -27.13 -4.28 48.23
CA ASP A 468 -27.00 -2.84 48.42
C ASP A 468 -26.83 -2.07 47.09
N LEU A 469 -26.36 -2.75 46.04
CA LEU A 469 -26.32 -2.17 44.70
C LEU A 469 -27.72 -2.09 44.08
N LEU A 470 -28.57 -3.11 44.28
CA LEU A 470 -29.92 -3.21 43.69
C LEU A 470 -31.01 -2.45 44.47
N GLY A 471 -30.84 -2.35 45.79
CA GLY A 471 -31.83 -1.76 46.69
C GLY A 471 -32.36 -2.77 47.69
N SER A 472 -31.76 -2.74 48.87
CA SER A 472 -31.93 -3.74 49.91
C SER A 472 -33.36 -3.77 50.46
N ARG A 473 -33.92 -4.97 50.64
CA ARG A 473 -35.23 -5.19 51.25
C ARG A 473 -35.12 -5.96 52.56
N ARG A 474 -36.11 -5.78 53.44
CA ARG A 474 -36.22 -6.60 54.65
C ARG A 474 -36.44 -8.06 54.25
N VAL A 475 -35.61 -8.95 54.78
CA VAL A 475 -35.57 -10.38 54.47
C VAL A 475 -36.84 -11.06 54.96
N ASP A 476 -37.49 -11.81 54.08
CA ASP A 476 -38.57 -12.73 54.43
C ASP A 476 -38.05 -14.16 54.62
N PHE A 477 -37.16 -14.62 53.74
CA PHE A 477 -36.65 -15.99 53.77
C PHE A 477 -35.12 -16.02 53.76
N PHE A 478 -34.54 -16.86 54.60
CA PHE A 478 -33.11 -17.15 54.59
C PHE A 478 -32.83 -18.30 53.62
N VAL A 479 -31.82 -18.17 52.78
CA VAL A 479 -31.44 -19.21 51.81
C VAL A 479 -30.07 -19.79 52.15
N SER A 480 -30.05 -21.07 52.47
CA SER A 480 -28.83 -21.89 52.49
C SER A 480 -28.71 -22.60 51.15
N HIS A 481 -27.55 -22.55 50.50
CA HIS A 481 -27.36 -23.29 49.26
C HIS A 481 -25.89 -23.66 49.04
N SER A 482 -25.65 -24.74 48.30
CA SER A 482 -24.31 -25.06 47.81
C SER A 482 -23.92 -24.15 46.65
N TRP A 483 -22.74 -23.53 46.72
CA TRP A 483 -22.19 -22.71 45.64
C TRP A 483 -21.81 -23.53 44.40
N GLY A 484 -21.66 -24.85 44.53
CA GLY A 484 -21.37 -25.77 43.43
C GLY A 484 -22.57 -26.08 42.54
N THR A 485 -23.79 -25.80 43.00
CA THR A 485 -25.02 -26.03 42.22
C THR A 485 -25.10 -25.07 41.02
N PRO A 486 -25.47 -25.53 39.81
CA PRO A 486 -25.73 -24.64 38.69
C PRO A 486 -26.74 -23.55 39.05
N PHE A 487 -26.38 -22.30 38.77
CA PHE A 487 -27.15 -21.13 39.20
C PHE A 487 -28.56 -21.12 38.61
N GLN A 488 -28.74 -21.66 37.40
CA GLN A 488 -30.07 -21.82 36.82
C GLN A 488 -31.01 -22.71 37.66
N HIS A 489 -30.49 -23.78 38.27
CA HIS A 489 -31.30 -24.67 39.12
C HIS A 489 -31.65 -23.98 40.44
N PHE A 490 -30.68 -23.24 41.00
CA PHE A 490 -30.90 -22.39 42.17
C PHE A 490 -32.04 -21.39 41.94
N VAL A 491 -31.99 -20.61 40.86
CA VAL A 491 -33.03 -19.59 40.54
C VAL A 491 -34.39 -20.25 40.29
N LYS A 492 -34.44 -21.37 39.56
CA LYS A 492 -35.69 -22.14 39.35
C LYS A 492 -36.28 -22.65 40.67
N CYS A 493 -35.45 -23.07 41.62
CA CYS A 493 -35.88 -23.49 42.96
C CYS A 493 -36.52 -22.32 43.71
N ILE A 494 -35.84 -21.16 43.76
CA ILE A 494 -36.38 -19.94 44.39
C ILE A 494 -37.70 -19.49 43.74
N ARG A 495 -37.79 -19.54 42.41
CA ARG A 495 -39.04 -19.23 41.67
C ARG A 495 -40.20 -20.13 42.05
N ARG A 496 -39.95 -21.43 42.17
CA ARG A 496 -40.96 -22.40 42.63
C ARG A 496 -41.35 -22.18 44.09
N HIS A 497 -40.38 -21.88 44.95
CA HIS A 497 -40.63 -21.57 46.36
C HIS A 497 -41.51 -20.32 46.51
N ALA A 498 -41.16 -19.20 45.85
CA ALA A 498 -41.95 -17.97 45.89
C ALA A 498 -43.42 -18.19 45.46
N SER A 499 -43.61 -19.00 44.41
CA SER A 499 -44.93 -19.39 43.92
C SER A 499 -45.71 -20.22 44.94
N PHE A 500 -45.06 -21.21 45.55
CA PHE A 500 -45.67 -22.09 46.57
C PHE A 500 -46.02 -21.33 47.85
N ALA A 501 -45.14 -20.45 48.32
CA ALA A 501 -45.35 -19.60 49.48
C ALA A 501 -46.39 -18.49 49.25
N ARG A 502 -46.90 -18.35 48.01
CA ARG A 502 -47.79 -17.25 47.58
C ARG A 502 -47.21 -15.87 47.91
N ALA A 503 -45.90 -15.74 47.80
CA ALA A 503 -45.14 -14.53 48.13
C ALA A 503 -44.23 -14.14 46.95
N PRO A 504 -44.82 -13.66 45.83
CA PRO A 504 -44.07 -13.30 44.63
C PRO A 504 -43.14 -12.08 44.84
N ASP A 505 -43.42 -11.26 45.85
CA ASP A 505 -42.68 -10.08 46.27
C ASP A 505 -41.68 -10.34 47.40
N ALA A 506 -41.53 -11.61 47.83
CA ALA A 506 -40.65 -12.00 48.93
C ALA A 506 -39.20 -11.59 48.69
N ALA A 507 -38.54 -11.18 49.76
CA ALA A 507 -37.11 -10.92 49.77
C ALA A 507 -36.33 -12.12 50.36
N TYR A 508 -35.30 -12.54 49.64
CA TYR A 508 -34.44 -13.65 50.01
C TYR A 508 -33.08 -13.14 50.48
N TRP A 509 -32.61 -13.65 51.60
CA TRP A 509 -31.21 -13.48 52.00
C TRP A 509 -30.38 -14.61 51.41
N ILE A 510 -29.48 -14.27 50.48
CA ILE A 510 -28.61 -15.23 49.78
C ILE A 510 -27.18 -14.82 50.05
N CYS A 511 -26.41 -15.67 50.73
CA CYS A 511 -25.10 -15.29 51.28
C CYS A 511 -24.12 -14.71 50.24
N SER A 512 -24.12 -15.22 49.00
CA SER A 512 -23.27 -14.75 47.91
C SER A 512 -23.64 -13.37 47.37
N LEU A 513 -24.87 -12.90 47.60
CA LEU A 513 -25.39 -11.63 47.12
C LEU A 513 -25.50 -10.59 48.24
N ALA A 514 -25.92 -11.04 49.43
CA ALA A 514 -26.19 -10.20 50.59
C ALA A 514 -24.91 -9.83 51.36
N ASN A 515 -23.93 -10.73 51.46
CA ASN A 515 -22.65 -10.37 52.09
C ASN A 515 -21.82 -9.50 51.14
N ASN A 516 -21.07 -8.55 51.70
CA ASN A 516 -20.10 -7.78 50.92
C ASN A 516 -18.94 -8.70 50.49
N GLN A 517 -18.95 -9.13 49.22
CA GLN A 517 -17.92 -10.03 48.69
C GLN A 517 -16.53 -9.37 48.61
N TRP A 518 -16.44 -8.05 48.83
CA TRP A 518 -15.17 -7.32 48.97
C TRP A 518 -14.60 -7.34 50.38
N ASP A 519 -15.41 -7.69 51.38
CA ASP A 519 -15.08 -7.71 52.80
C ASP A 519 -15.87 -8.85 53.48
N VAL A 520 -15.58 -10.07 53.05
CA VAL A 520 -16.28 -11.27 53.57
C VAL A 520 -15.93 -11.49 55.05
N GLU A 521 -14.69 -11.20 55.45
CA GLU A 521 -14.24 -11.30 56.84
C GLU A 521 -15.07 -10.38 57.75
N GLY A 522 -15.31 -9.13 57.34
CA GLY A 522 -16.19 -8.22 58.07
C GLY A 522 -17.64 -8.71 58.19
N ALA A 523 -18.15 -9.44 57.18
CA ALA A 523 -19.49 -10.02 57.21
C ALA A 523 -19.58 -11.30 58.09
N LEU A 524 -18.46 -12.00 58.27
CA LEU A 524 -18.39 -13.20 59.11
C LEU A 524 -18.18 -12.85 60.59
N GLY A 525 -17.54 -11.73 60.90
CA GLY A 525 -17.25 -11.31 62.27
C GLY A 525 -16.19 -12.18 62.94
N THR A 526 -15.96 -11.95 64.24
CA THR A 526 -14.99 -12.75 65.02
C THR A 526 -15.64 -13.94 65.71
N ASP A 527 -16.93 -13.84 66.00
CA ASP A 527 -17.73 -14.90 66.56
C ASP A 527 -18.88 -15.31 65.61
N VAL A 528 -19.28 -16.58 65.66
CA VAL A 528 -20.35 -17.11 64.80
C VAL A 528 -21.65 -16.33 65.01
N MET A 529 -21.92 -15.84 66.22
CA MET A 529 -23.13 -15.07 66.53
C MET A 529 -23.09 -13.64 65.99
N GLU A 530 -21.89 -13.10 65.75
CA GLU A 530 -21.68 -11.81 65.10
C GLU A 530 -21.85 -11.88 63.58
N SER A 531 -21.71 -13.07 63.01
CA SER A 531 -21.83 -13.29 61.57
C SER A 531 -23.18 -12.83 61.03
N ALA A 532 -23.18 -12.32 59.79
CA ALA A 532 -24.40 -11.95 59.10
C ALA A 532 -25.43 -13.10 59.05
N PHE A 533 -24.95 -14.35 59.00
CA PHE A 533 -25.78 -15.56 59.02
C PHE A 533 -26.62 -15.66 60.30
N ALA A 534 -25.97 -15.64 61.47
CA ALA A 534 -26.65 -15.72 62.76
C ALA A 534 -27.58 -14.53 62.97
N ARG A 535 -27.10 -13.31 62.63
CA ARG A 535 -27.88 -12.08 62.80
C ARG A 535 -29.15 -12.04 61.97
N VAL A 536 -29.16 -12.59 60.75
CA VAL A 536 -30.38 -12.69 59.95
C VAL A 536 -31.34 -13.73 60.54
N LEU A 537 -30.84 -14.90 60.91
CA LEU A 537 -31.68 -15.97 61.47
C LEU A 537 -32.35 -15.54 62.80
N LEU A 538 -31.61 -14.84 63.66
CA LEU A 538 -32.12 -14.29 64.92
C LEU A 538 -33.09 -13.11 64.74
N ALA A 539 -33.08 -12.45 63.58
CA ALA A 539 -33.94 -11.29 63.32
C ALA A 539 -35.39 -11.65 62.98
N GLY A 540 -35.77 -12.94 63.01
CA GLY A 540 -37.14 -13.41 62.81
C GLY A 540 -37.56 -13.49 61.34
N VAL A 541 -36.80 -14.21 60.52
CA VAL A 541 -37.22 -14.56 59.14
C VAL A 541 -38.42 -15.51 59.16
N ARG A 542 -39.25 -15.48 58.11
CA ARG A 542 -40.45 -16.33 57.98
C ARG A 542 -40.12 -17.81 57.78
N GLY A 543 -38.93 -18.13 57.27
CA GLY A 543 -38.49 -19.50 57.06
C GLY A 543 -37.10 -19.61 56.45
N VAL A 544 -36.63 -20.85 56.34
CA VAL A 544 -35.36 -21.23 55.73
C VAL A 544 -35.63 -22.06 54.48
N VAL A 545 -34.97 -21.71 53.38
CA VAL A 545 -34.94 -22.47 52.13
C VAL A 545 -33.56 -23.13 52.03
N MET A 546 -33.51 -24.43 51.74
CA MET A 546 -32.27 -25.21 51.60
C MET A 546 -32.12 -25.79 50.20
#